data_AF-A0A7Z9JFW0-F1
#
_entry.id   AF-A0A7Z9JFW0-F1
#
_cell.length_a   1.000
_cell.length_b   1.000
_cell.length_c   1.000
_cell.angle_alpha   90.00
_cell.angle_beta   90.00
_cell.angle_gamma   90.00
#
_symmetry.space_group_name_H-M   'P 1'
#
loop_
_entity.id
_entity.type
_entity.pdbx_description
1 polymer ?
#
loop_
_entity_poly.entity_id
_entity_poly.type
_entity_poly.pdbx_seq_one_letter_code
_entity_poly.pdbx_strand_id
1 'polypeptide(L)'
;MKTWLLVIIAIASAICTLLAFSPVGLGIGAIGAPMFLILIALHAKNTRSAVFWTFVFQIPLWLWLHAWVEQVAFIGWFGLALYMSFWAPLFVYLLRLVQNQKRISLVLSAPILWVGLECLRGIVIFDGYPWYLAGTGIVDLPMADVATIGSVWLASFLVVAIASLLANIMQVRWWTIAIMGVVCADSAMREYGFYYLIERTRSYIDVAVIQTNVPQSNKVAWSWEKQQIDVSKAMDLTYKVALEEDKPDLII
;
A
#
# COMPACT_ATOMS: atom_id res chain seq x y z
N MET A 1 -11.91 -24.45 7.73
CA MET A 1 -12.51 -24.36 6.38
C MET A 1 -12.01 -25.49 5.49
N LYS A 2 -12.80 -25.86 4.47
CA LYS A 2 -12.39 -26.78 3.40
C LYS A 2 -11.39 -26.07 2.47
N THR A 3 -10.57 -26.84 1.73
CA THR A 3 -9.50 -26.28 0.88
C THR A 3 -10.03 -25.37 -0.23
N TRP A 4 -11.14 -25.72 -0.89
CA TRP A 4 -11.72 -24.88 -1.95
C TRP A 4 -12.14 -23.50 -1.43
N LEU A 5 -12.69 -23.43 -0.22
CA LEU A 5 -13.07 -22.16 0.41
C LEU A 5 -11.83 -21.33 0.76
N LEU A 6 -10.77 -21.99 1.22
CA LEU A 6 -9.47 -21.34 1.49
C LEU A 6 -8.91 -20.69 0.22
N VAL A 7 -8.95 -21.41 -0.90
CA VAL A 7 -8.55 -20.91 -2.22
C VAL A 7 -9.36 -19.69 -2.63
N ILE A 8 -10.69 -19.74 -2.51
CA ILE A 8 -11.56 -18.59 -2.83
C ILE A 8 -11.19 -17.37 -1.98
N ILE A 9 -10.98 -17.55 -0.68
CA ILE A 9 -10.62 -16.46 0.23
C ILE A 9 -9.22 -15.90 -0.08
N ALA A 10 -8.27 -16.75 -0.46
CA ALA A 10 -6.93 -16.32 -0.87
C ALA A 10 -6.96 -15.48 -2.16
N ILE A 11 -7.77 -15.91 -3.14
CA ILE A 11 -8.02 -15.14 -4.37
C ILE A 11 -8.72 -13.82 -4.03
N ALA A 12 -9.73 -13.83 -3.17
CA ALA A 12 -10.44 -12.62 -2.76
C ALA A 12 -9.50 -11.61 -2.08
N SER A 13 -8.58 -12.07 -1.23
CA SER A 13 -7.53 -11.23 -0.67
C SER A 13 -6.67 -10.58 -1.76
N ALA A 14 -6.21 -11.37 -2.73
CA ALA A 14 -5.36 -10.87 -3.81
C ALA A 14 -6.10 -9.84 -4.70
N ILE A 15 -7.36 -10.11 -5.05
CA ILE A 15 -8.20 -9.18 -5.81
C ILE A 15 -8.43 -7.89 -5.01
N CYS A 16 -8.72 -7.98 -3.71
CA CYS A 16 -8.88 -6.80 -2.87
C CYS A 16 -7.61 -5.94 -2.85
N THR A 17 -6.42 -6.55 -2.78
CA THR A 17 -5.16 -5.82 -2.89
C THR A 17 -5.05 -5.15 -4.26
N LEU A 18 -5.35 -5.85 -5.36
CA LEU A 18 -5.30 -5.27 -6.70
C LEU A 18 -6.22 -4.06 -6.85
N LEU A 19 -7.44 -4.14 -6.33
CA LEU A 19 -8.43 -3.07 -6.40
C LEU A 19 -8.10 -1.87 -5.50
N ALA A 20 -7.33 -2.08 -4.43
CA ALA A 20 -6.94 -1.02 -3.50
C ALA A 20 -6.01 0.02 -4.12
N PHE A 21 -5.28 -0.33 -5.18
CA PHE A 21 -4.25 0.52 -5.77
C PHE A 21 -4.64 0.98 -7.18
N SER A 22 -3.90 1.96 -7.69
CA SER A 22 -4.09 2.47 -9.04
C SER A 22 -4.01 1.34 -10.08
N PRO A 23 -4.88 1.37 -11.12
CA PRO A 23 -5.73 2.49 -11.51
C PRO A 23 -7.10 2.55 -10.81
N VAL A 24 -7.46 1.57 -9.98
CA VAL A 24 -8.81 1.50 -9.40
C VAL A 24 -8.95 2.37 -8.15
N GLY A 25 -8.01 2.29 -7.20
CA GLY A 25 -8.03 3.13 -5.99
C GLY A 25 -9.20 2.87 -5.04
N LEU A 26 -9.79 1.66 -5.04
CA LEU A 26 -10.91 1.32 -4.17
C LEU A 26 -10.41 1.06 -2.75
N GLY A 27 -10.41 2.08 -1.88
CA GLY A 27 -9.85 1.97 -0.54
C GLY A 27 -10.46 0.89 0.37
N ILE A 28 -11.70 0.47 0.12
CA ILE A 28 -12.31 -0.68 0.81
C ILE A 28 -11.55 -1.99 0.51
N GLY A 29 -10.93 -2.09 -0.67
CA GLY A 29 -10.04 -3.20 -1.02
C GLY A 29 -8.84 -3.31 -0.08
N ALA A 30 -8.29 -2.19 0.39
CA ALA A 30 -7.18 -2.16 1.33
C ALA A 30 -7.54 -2.78 2.69
N ILE A 31 -8.81 -2.67 3.10
CA ILE A 31 -9.36 -3.31 4.31
C ILE A 31 -9.71 -4.78 4.04
N GLY A 32 -10.33 -5.07 2.89
CA GLY A 32 -10.75 -6.41 2.51
C GLY A 32 -9.58 -7.39 2.36
N ALA A 33 -8.45 -6.93 1.82
CA ALA A 33 -7.25 -7.75 1.60
C ALA A 33 -6.73 -8.42 2.88
N PRO A 34 -6.35 -7.70 3.94
CA PRO A 34 -5.94 -8.30 5.21
C PRO A 34 -7.09 -8.99 5.94
N MET A 35 -8.35 -8.56 5.78
CA MET A 35 -9.51 -9.22 6.39
C MET A 35 -9.61 -10.69 5.93
N PHE A 36 -9.46 -10.93 4.63
CA PHE A 36 -9.47 -12.29 4.09
C PHE A 36 -8.28 -13.12 4.55
N LEU A 37 -7.08 -12.53 4.68
CA LEU A 37 -5.92 -13.23 5.26
C LEU A 37 -6.15 -13.61 6.72
N ILE A 38 -6.77 -12.71 7.50
CA ILE A 38 -7.13 -12.98 8.89
C ILE A 38 -8.17 -14.11 8.97
N LEU A 39 -9.16 -14.13 8.08
CA LEU A 39 -10.14 -15.23 8.01
C LEU A 39 -9.46 -16.58 7.70
N ILE A 40 -8.47 -16.62 6.81
CA ILE A 40 -7.64 -17.81 6.57
C ILE A 40 -6.90 -18.20 7.85
N ALA A 41 -6.24 -17.24 8.51
CA ALA A 41 -5.49 -17.47 9.73
C ALA A 41 -6.38 -18.06 10.84
N LEU A 42 -7.59 -17.55 11.04
CA LEU A 42 -8.49 -18.03 12.09
C LEU A 42 -9.12 -19.41 11.77
N HIS A 43 -9.51 -19.65 10.53
CA HIS A 43 -10.40 -20.76 10.21
C HIS A 43 -9.76 -21.89 9.40
N ALA A 44 -8.56 -21.74 8.87
CA ALA A 44 -7.89 -22.85 8.17
C ALA A 44 -7.58 -24.02 9.13
N LYS A 45 -7.84 -25.25 8.69
CA LYS A 45 -7.59 -26.45 9.50
C LYS A 45 -6.10 -26.78 9.56
N ASN A 46 -5.38 -26.59 8.46
CA ASN A 46 -3.97 -26.96 8.30
C ASN A 46 -3.14 -25.72 7.97
N THR A 47 -2.12 -25.44 8.78
CA THR A 47 -1.22 -24.29 8.59
C THR A 47 -0.43 -24.38 7.29
N ARG A 48 0.06 -25.57 6.89
CA ARG A 48 0.79 -25.75 5.63
C ARG A 48 -0.08 -25.40 4.44
N SER A 49 -1.34 -25.84 4.45
CA SER A 49 -2.29 -25.55 3.38
C SER A 49 -2.65 -24.05 3.33
N ALA A 50 -2.82 -23.41 4.49
CA ALA A 50 -3.06 -21.97 4.57
C ALA A 50 -1.92 -21.14 3.97
N VAL A 51 -0.69 -21.44 4.37
CA VAL A 51 0.52 -20.75 3.87
C VAL A 51 0.71 -21.02 2.38
N PHE A 52 0.61 -22.28 1.95
CA PHE A 52 0.84 -22.67 0.56
C PHE A 52 -0.15 -22.00 -0.40
N TRP A 53 -1.46 -22.11 -0.16
CA TRP A 53 -2.44 -21.52 -1.07
C TRP A 53 -2.45 -20.00 -1.02
N THR A 54 -2.20 -19.39 0.14
CA THR A 54 -2.01 -17.93 0.21
C THR A 54 -0.82 -17.50 -0.66
N PHE A 55 0.32 -18.20 -0.57
CA PHE A 55 1.49 -17.91 -1.40
C PHE A 55 1.19 -18.02 -2.90
N VAL A 56 0.61 -19.14 -3.32
CA VAL A 56 0.33 -19.42 -4.75
C VAL A 56 -0.53 -18.32 -5.39
N PHE A 57 -1.57 -17.83 -4.70
CA PHE A 57 -2.46 -16.82 -5.26
C PHE A 57 -1.97 -15.38 -5.12
N GLN A 58 -0.88 -15.16 -4.37
CA GLN A 58 -0.21 -13.86 -4.33
C GLN A 58 0.74 -13.67 -5.51
N ILE A 59 1.28 -14.76 -6.09
CA ILE A 59 2.21 -14.67 -7.24
C ILE A 59 1.62 -13.92 -8.44
N PRO A 60 0.42 -14.26 -8.95
CA PRO A 60 -0.16 -13.54 -10.09
C PRO A 60 -0.44 -12.06 -9.78
N LEU A 61 -0.87 -11.76 -8.55
CA LEU A 61 -1.08 -10.38 -8.10
C LEU A 61 0.21 -9.57 -8.20
N TRP A 62 1.31 -10.08 -7.64
CA TRP A 62 2.55 -9.32 -7.59
C TRP A 62 3.26 -9.24 -8.94
N LEU A 63 3.13 -10.26 -9.79
CA LEU A 63 3.56 -10.19 -11.18
C LEU A 63 2.81 -9.07 -11.92
N TRP A 64 1.49 -8.96 -11.73
CA TRP A 64 0.69 -7.91 -12.35
C TRP A 64 1.06 -6.51 -11.84
N LEU A 65 1.08 -6.31 -10.52
CA LEU A 65 1.37 -5.00 -9.92
C LEU A 65 2.76 -4.48 -10.33
N HIS A 66 3.71 -5.38 -10.56
CA HIS A 66 5.08 -5.04 -10.97
C HIS A 66 5.35 -5.24 -12.46
N ALA A 67 4.33 -5.44 -13.30
CA ALA A 67 4.52 -5.69 -14.74
C ALA A 67 5.35 -4.58 -15.42
N TRP A 68 5.30 -3.35 -14.90
CA TRP A 68 6.12 -2.23 -15.37
C TRP A 68 7.64 -2.44 -15.20
N VAL A 69 8.08 -3.34 -14.31
CA VAL A 69 9.48 -3.70 -14.09
C VAL A 69 9.99 -4.68 -15.15
N GLU A 70 9.10 -5.45 -15.79
CA GLU A 70 9.45 -6.52 -16.72
C GLU A 70 10.39 -6.04 -17.85
N GLN A 71 10.07 -4.88 -18.43
CA GLN A 71 10.81 -4.29 -19.56
C GLN A 71 12.21 -3.80 -19.16
N VAL A 72 12.44 -3.55 -17.87
CA VAL A 72 13.72 -3.08 -17.35
C VAL A 72 14.58 -4.25 -16.86
N ALA A 73 13.98 -5.22 -16.18
CA ALA A 73 14.68 -6.35 -15.59
C ALA A 73 13.77 -7.58 -15.48
N PHE A 74 13.65 -8.37 -16.55
CA PHE A 74 12.75 -9.54 -16.60
C PHE A 74 12.97 -10.54 -15.45
N ILE A 75 14.22 -10.95 -15.20
CA ILE A 75 14.55 -11.88 -14.10
C ILE A 75 14.29 -11.22 -12.73
N GLY A 76 14.60 -9.93 -12.61
CA GLY A 76 14.37 -9.15 -11.40
C GLY A 76 12.88 -8.99 -11.08
N TRP A 77 12.03 -8.80 -12.08
CA TRP A 77 10.57 -8.74 -11.96
C TRP A 77 10.00 -10.04 -11.36
N PHE A 78 10.43 -11.19 -11.89
CA PHE A 78 9.99 -12.48 -11.35
C PHE A 78 10.47 -12.69 -9.90
N GLY A 79 11.74 -12.38 -9.61
CA GLY A 79 12.30 -12.46 -8.26
C GLY A 79 11.58 -11.54 -7.28
N LEU A 80 11.29 -10.31 -7.70
CA LEU A 80 10.54 -9.32 -6.91
C LEU A 80 9.11 -9.80 -6.64
N ALA A 81 8.43 -10.36 -7.63
CA ALA A 81 7.08 -10.89 -7.43
C ALA A 81 7.06 -12.05 -6.42
N LEU A 82 8.04 -12.97 -6.48
CA LEU A 82 8.16 -14.05 -5.51
C LEU A 82 8.46 -13.52 -4.10
N TYR A 83 9.37 -12.55 -3.99
CA TYR A 83 9.68 -11.87 -2.73
C TYR A 83 8.42 -11.22 -2.14
N MET A 84 7.66 -10.48 -2.95
CA MET A 84 6.44 -9.81 -2.53
C MET A 84 5.34 -10.80 -2.12
N SER A 85 5.25 -11.94 -2.82
CA SER A 85 4.28 -13.00 -2.52
C SER A 85 4.48 -13.68 -1.18
N PHE A 86 5.68 -13.59 -0.59
CA PHE A 86 6.03 -14.25 0.66
C PHE A 86 5.40 -13.60 1.91
N TRP A 87 5.11 -12.30 1.86
CA TRP A 87 4.74 -11.53 3.06
C TRP A 87 3.34 -11.86 3.60
N ALA A 88 2.35 -12.02 2.72
CA ALA A 88 0.99 -12.42 3.10
C ALA A 88 0.92 -13.82 3.76
N PRO A 89 1.52 -14.89 3.21
CA PRO A 89 1.52 -16.20 3.86
C PRO A 89 2.36 -16.20 5.16
N LEU A 90 3.43 -15.40 5.25
CA LEU A 90 4.16 -15.21 6.50
C LEU A 90 3.28 -14.55 7.57
N PHE A 91 2.52 -13.51 7.21
CA PHE A 91 1.54 -12.90 8.11
C PHE A 91 0.51 -13.92 8.61
N VAL A 92 -0.08 -14.72 7.70
CA VAL A 92 -1.02 -15.79 8.06
C VAL A 92 -0.40 -16.80 9.02
N TYR A 93 0.84 -17.20 8.80
CA TYR A 93 1.57 -18.11 9.66
C TYR A 93 1.80 -17.53 11.06
N LEU A 94 2.36 -16.32 11.15
CA LEU A 94 2.67 -15.67 12.43
C LEU A 94 1.42 -15.37 13.24
N LEU A 95 0.35 -14.91 12.59
CA LEU A 95 -0.91 -14.64 13.26
C LEU A 95 -1.52 -15.92 13.85
N ARG A 96 -1.43 -17.06 13.15
CA ARG A 96 -1.85 -18.37 13.69
C ARG A 96 -1.07 -18.76 14.95
N LEU A 97 0.24 -18.52 14.97
CA LEU A 97 1.06 -18.83 16.15
C LEU A 97 0.63 -17.98 17.36
N VAL A 98 0.41 -16.68 17.16
CA VAL A 98 0.02 -15.76 18.24
C VAL A 98 -1.39 -16.05 18.74
N GLN A 99 -2.33 -16.34 17.84
CA GLN A 99 -3.73 -16.58 18.20
C GLN A 99 -3.95 -17.88 18.98
N ASN A 100 -3.07 -18.88 18.83
CA ASN A 100 -3.14 -20.10 19.66
C ASN A 100 -2.93 -19.83 21.15
N GLN A 101 -2.25 -18.73 21.52
CA GLN A 101 -1.98 -18.36 22.92
C GLN A 101 -3.16 -17.61 23.57
N LYS A 102 -4.06 -17.00 22.79
CA LYS A 102 -5.26 -16.24 23.20
C LYS A 102 -5.07 -15.15 24.28
N ARG A 103 -3.85 -14.63 24.46
CA ARG A 103 -3.55 -13.64 25.51
C ARG A 103 -3.86 -12.19 25.11
N ILE A 104 -3.80 -11.88 23.82
CA ILE A 104 -3.92 -10.52 23.27
C ILE A 104 -5.08 -10.50 22.26
N SER A 105 -5.86 -9.42 22.27
CA SER A 105 -6.95 -9.21 21.32
C SER A 105 -6.46 -9.30 19.88
N LEU A 106 -7.23 -9.97 19.01
CA LEU A 106 -6.94 -10.07 17.58
C LEU A 106 -6.78 -8.68 16.94
N VAL A 107 -7.65 -7.75 17.32
CA VAL A 107 -7.68 -6.34 16.86
C VAL A 107 -6.40 -5.57 17.18
N LEU A 108 -5.58 -6.06 18.11
CA LEU A 108 -4.25 -5.52 18.40
C LEU A 108 -3.13 -6.38 17.79
N SER A 109 -3.19 -7.69 17.96
CA SER A 109 -2.10 -8.57 17.51
C SER A 109 -1.90 -8.57 16.00
N ALA A 110 -2.98 -8.54 15.21
CA ALA A 110 -2.91 -8.56 13.76
C ALA A 110 -2.28 -7.27 13.18
N PRO A 111 -2.73 -6.04 13.54
CA PRO A 111 -2.07 -4.85 13.03
C PRO A 111 -0.64 -4.68 13.51
N ILE A 112 -0.29 -5.09 14.75
CA ILE A 112 1.10 -5.09 15.23
C ILE A 112 1.98 -6.00 14.35
N LEU A 113 1.53 -7.23 14.09
CA LEU A 113 2.26 -8.15 13.23
C LEU A 113 2.38 -7.63 11.80
N TRP A 114 1.29 -7.09 11.24
CA TRP A 114 1.27 -6.58 9.88
C TRP A 114 2.23 -5.40 9.70
N VAL A 115 2.14 -4.38 10.55
CA VAL A 115 3.03 -3.21 10.49
C VAL A 115 4.47 -3.62 10.72
N GLY A 116 4.75 -4.56 11.64
CA GLY A 116 6.09 -5.11 11.82
C GLY A 116 6.63 -5.76 10.54
N LEU A 117 5.81 -6.54 9.82
CA LEU A 117 6.19 -7.12 8.53
C LEU A 117 6.37 -6.06 7.44
N GLU A 118 5.52 -5.04 7.40
CA GLU A 118 5.69 -3.91 6.48
C GLU A 118 6.97 -3.12 6.75
N CYS A 119 7.35 -2.89 8.02
CA CYS A 119 8.62 -2.25 8.37
C CYS A 119 9.81 -3.14 7.98
N LEU A 120 9.74 -4.45 8.23
CA LEU A 120 10.80 -5.38 7.83
C LEU A 120 11.00 -5.38 6.31
N ARG A 121 9.91 -5.50 5.54
CA ARG A 121 9.93 -5.46 4.07
C ARG A 121 10.31 -4.10 3.51
N GLY A 122 9.83 -3.03 4.14
CA GLY A 122 9.86 -1.67 3.61
C GLY A 122 11.08 -0.86 4.01
N ILE A 123 11.83 -1.30 5.04
CA ILE A 123 12.99 -0.58 5.58
C ILE A 123 14.20 -1.49 5.77
N VAL A 124 14.02 -2.68 6.37
CA VAL A 124 15.13 -3.47 6.91
C VAL A 124 15.76 -4.40 5.87
N ILE A 125 14.94 -5.11 5.10
CA ILE A 125 15.41 -6.17 4.20
C ILE A 125 15.73 -5.58 2.83
N PHE A 126 16.95 -5.83 2.35
CA PHE A 126 17.46 -5.35 1.05
C PHE A 126 17.30 -3.83 0.86
N ASP A 127 17.57 -3.06 1.91
CA ASP A 127 17.38 -1.59 1.97
C ASP A 127 15.93 -1.11 1.79
N GLY A 128 14.97 -2.04 1.82
CA GLY A 128 13.55 -1.76 1.86
C GLY A 128 12.88 -1.66 0.49
N TYR A 129 11.68 -2.24 0.41
CA TYR A 129 10.78 -2.07 -0.73
C TYR A 129 9.36 -1.76 -0.23
N PRO A 130 9.05 -0.50 0.13
CA PRO A 130 7.81 -0.10 0.80
C PRO A 130 6.65 0.18 -0.19
N TRP A 131 6.54 -0.57 -1.29
CA TRP A 131 5.42 -0.42 -2.23
C TRP A 131 4.17 -1.16 -1.74
N TYR A 132 3.01 -0.64 -2.11
CA TYR A 132 1.70 -1.26 -1.86
C TYR A 132 1.44 -1.54 -0.36
N LEU A 133 1.74 -0.56 0.50
CA LEU A 133 1.44 -0.65 1.94
C LEU A 133 -0.06 -0.52 2.17
N ALA A 134 -0.60 -1.24 3.15
CA ALA A 134 -2.03 -1.22 3.45
C ALA A 134 -2.54 0.20 3.72
N GLY A 135 -1.77 1.01 4.44
CA GLY A 135 -2.09 2.41 4.75
C GLY A 135 -2.15 3.32 3.51
N THR A 136 -1.33 3.07 2.48
CA THR A 136 -1.42 3.84 1.22
C THR A 136 -2.69 3.52 0.43
N GLY A 137 -3.26 2.31 0.61
CA GLY A 137 -4.47 1.91 -0.09
C GLY A 137 -5.73 2.64 0.37
N ILE A 138 -5.70 3.37 1.49
CA ILE A 138 -6.84 4.15 1.97
C ILE A 138 -6.69 5.66 1.75
N VAL A 139 -5.74 6.10 0.91
CA VAL A 139 -5.42 7.53 0.72
C VAL A 139 -6.64 8.38 0.34
N ASP A 140 -7.60 7.82 -0.38
CA ASP A 140 -8.83 8.50 -0.80
C ASP A 140 -10.00 8.36 0.21
N LEU A 141 -9.79 7.71 1.35
CA LEU A 141 -10.79 7.60 2.41
C LEU A 141 -10.57 8.69 3.48
N PRO A 142 -11.63 9.24 4.11
CA PRO A 142 -11.49 10.26 5.14
C PRO A 142 -10.56 9.88 6.31
N MET A 143 -10.46 8.58 6.61
CA MET A 143 -9.60 8.06 7.68
C MET A 143 -8.10 8.07 7.34
N ALA A 144 -7.70 8.44 6.11
CA ALA A 144 -6.30 8.58 5.70
C ALA A 144 -5.53 9.59 6.56
N ASP A 145 -6.23 10.60 7.08
CA ASP A 145 -5.67 11.68 7.91
C ASP A 145 -4.97 11.19 9.18
N VAL A 146 -5.24 9.96 9.62
CA VAL A 146 -4.48 9.33 10.71
C VAL A 146 -2.97 9.27 10.42
N ALA A 147 -2.58 9.31 9.14
CA ALA A 147 -1.19 9.38 8.70
C ALA A 147 -0.48 10.67 9.12
N THR A 148 -1.21 11.75 9.44
CA THR A 148 -0.60 13.00 9.97
C THR A 148 0.01 12.83 11.36
N ILE A 149 -0.44 11.82 12.12
CA ILE A 149 0.05 11.53 13.48
C ILE A 149 1.19 10.52 13.45
N GLY A 150 0.99 9.41 12.75
CA GLY A 150 1.87 8.23 12.82
C GLY A 150 2.35 7.74 11.46
N SER A 151 2.28 8.60 10.44
CA SER A 151 2.62 8.29 9.05
C SER A 151 1.80 7.12 8.49
N VAL A 152 2.26 6.58 7.37
CA VAL A 152 1.66 5.42 6.69
C VAL A 152 1.55 4.19 7.61
N TRP A 153 2.43 4.07 8.60
CA TRP A 153 2.43 2.94 9.55
C TRP A 153 1.19 2.91 10.42
N LEU A 154 0.76 4.08 10.92
CA LEU A 154 -0.48 4.18 11.71
C LEU A 154 -1.72 4.00 10.82
N ALA A 155 -1.66 4.46 9.56
CA ALA A 155 -2.70 4.16 8.59
C ALA A 155 -2.81 2.64 8.31
N SER A 156 -1.70 1.94 8.07
CA SER A 156 -1.66 0.48 7.94
C SER A 156 -2.18 -0.22 9.20
N PHE A 157 -1.81 0.27 10.38
CA PHE A 157 -2.31 -0.24 11.64
C PHE A 157 -3.85 -0.14 11.71
N LEU A 158 -4.40 1.03 11.39
CA LEU A 158 -5.85 1.26 11.40
C LEU A 158 -6.58 0.35 10.41
N VAL A 159 -6.07 0.24 9.18
CA VAL A 159 -6.62 -0.65 8.14
C VAL A 159 -6.72 -2.09 8.62
N VAL A 160 -5.64 -2.61 9.19
CA VAL A 160 -5.60 -4.01 9.64
C VAL A 160 -6.39 -4.20 10.93
N ALA A 161 -6.48 -3.18 11.80
CA ALA A 161 -7.34 -3.21 12.98
C ALA A 161 -8.83 -3.29 12.59
N ILE A 162 -9.27 -2.50 11.60
CA ILE A 162 -10.64 -2.57 11.05
C ILE A 162 -10.87 -3.94 10.41
N ALA A 163 -9.93 -4.42 9.58
CA ALA A 163 -10.01 -5.73 8.96
C ALA A 163 -10.13 -6.87 9.99
N SER A 164 -9.40 -6.78 11.10
CA SER A 164 -9.44 -7.73 12.21
C SER A 164 -10.77 -7.70 12.96
N LEU A 165 -11.33 -6.50 13.16
CA LEU A 165 -12.64 -6.32 13.76
C LEU A 165 -13.72 -6.97 12.89
N LEU A 166 -13.71 -6.70 11.59
CA LEU A 166 -14.68 -7.24 10.64
C LEU A 166 -14.58 -8.77 10.53
N ALA A 167 -13.35 -9.31 10.48
CA ALA A 167 -13.12 -10.75 10.39
C ALA A 167 -13.62 -11.54 11.62
N ASN A 168 -13.82 -10.88 12.77
CA ASN A 168 -14.22 -11.55 14.01
C ASN A 168 -15.27 -10.78 14.83
N ILE A 169 -16.15 -10.02 14.16
CA ILE A 169 -17.06 -9.06 14.81
C ILE A 169 -18.00 -9.72 15.83
N MET A 170 -18.34 -11.00 15.61
CA MET A 170 -19.24 -11.75 16.50
C MET A 170 -18.57 -12.21 17.81
N GLN A 171 -17.24 -12.21 17.89
CA GLN A 171 -16.50 -12.72 19.05
C GLN A 171 -15.76 -11.63 19.82
N VAL A 172 -15.64 -10.43 19.24
CA VAL A 172 -15.04 -9.28 19.94
C VAL A 172 -16.00 -8.76 21.01
N ARG A 173 -15.44 -8.16 22.06
CA ARG A 173 -16.26 -7.52 23.09
C ARG A 173 -16.84 -6.22 22.56
N TRP A 174 -18.05 -5.86 22.99
CA TRP A 174 -18.77 -4.67 22.52
C TRP A 174 -17.96 -3.36 22.68
N TRP A 175 -17.17 -3.22 23.74
CA TRP A 175 -16.33 -2.05 23.97
C TRP A 175 -15.18 -1.95 22.96
N THR A 176 -14.70 -3.05 22.40
CA THR A 176 -13.74 -3.02 21.29
C THR A 176 -14.39 -2.42 20.04
N ILE A 177 -15.65 -2.76 19.75
CA ILE A 177 -16.41 -2.15 18.66
C ILE A 177 -16.59 -0.65 18.92
N ALA A 178 -16.98 -0.27 20.14
CA ALA A 178 -17.17 1.13 20.52
C ALA A 178 -15.87 1.95 20.38
N ILE A 179 -14.75 1.46 20.90
CA ILE A 179 -13.44 2.12 20.78
C ILE A 179 -13.03 2.26 19.31
N MET A 180 -13.15 1.19 18.53
CA MET A 180 -12.83 1.26 17.10
C MET A 180 -13.74 2.24 16.36
N GLY A 181 -15.03 2.29 16.71
CA GLY A 181 -15.97 3.28 16.18
C GLY A 181 -15.53 4.71 16.48
N VAL A 182 -15.12 4.99 17.71
CA VAL A 182 -14.58 6.30 18.11
C VAL A 182 -13.29 6.63 17.36
N VAL A 183 -12.34 5.68 17.26
CA VAL A 183 -11.07 5.89 16.54
C VAL A 183 -11.31 6.15 15.06
N CYS A 184 -12.20 5.39 14.40
CA CYS A 184 -12.54 5.61 13.01
C CYS A 184 -13.27 6.94 12.79
N ALA A 185 -14.19 7.31 13.68
CA ALA A 185 -14.89 8.59 13.62
C ALA A 185 -13.92 9.75 13.81
N ASP A 186 -13.07 9.71 14.82
CA ASP A 186 -12.02 10.71 15.05
C ASP A 186 -11.07 10.81 13.85
N SER A 187 -10.65 9.68 13.28
CA SER A 187 -9.79 9.67 12.09
C SER A 187 -10.47 10.29 10.87
N ALA A 188 -11.76 10.00 10.65
CA ALA A 188 -12.53 10.52 9.51
C ALA A 188 -12.95 11.99 9.67
N MET A 189 -13.15 12.45 10.90
CA MET A 189 -13.55 13.83 11.20
C MET A 189 -12.37 14.79 11.33
N ARG A 190 -11.12 14.29 11.21
CA ARG A 190 -9.90 15.11 11.21
C ARG A 190 -9.70 15.90 9.92
N GLU A 191 -10.52 15.64 8.89
CA GLU A 191 -10.71 16.58 7.80
C GLU A 191 -10.86 17.98 8.44
N TYR A 192 -10.15 18.97 7.92
CA TYR A 192 -10.11 20.35 8.42
C TYR A 192 -9.13 20.70 9.55
N GLY A 193 -8.39 19.79 10.18
CA GLY A 193 -7.38 20.21 11.16
C GLY A 193 -6.17 20.91 10.51
N PHE A 194 -5.47 20.19 9.63
CA PHE A 194 -4.21 20.65 9.04
C PHE A 194 -4.40 21.54 7.80
N TYR A 195 -5.38 21.22 6.94
CA TYR A 195 -5.70 22.02 5.75
C TYR A 195 -6.19 23.44 6.14
N TYR A 196 -7.06 23.53 7.14
CA TYR A 196 -7.63 24.80 7.62
C TYR A 196 -6.62 25.68 8.37
N LEU A 197 -5.67 25.08 9.10
CA LEU A 197 -4.61 25.83 9.79
C LEU A 197 -3.59 26.42 8.79
N ILE A 198 -3.38 25.77 7.64
CA ILE A 198 -2.44 26.21 6.60
C ILE A 198 -3.03 27.32 5.71
N GLU A 199 -4.34 27.30 5.46
CA GLU A 199 -5.02 28.20 4.51
C GLU A 199 -4.94 29.69 4.91
N ARG A 200 -4.83 30.00 6.21
CA ARG A 200 -4.83 31.39 6.70
C ARG A 200 -3.52 32.17 6.52
N THR A 201 -2.45 31.54 6.06
CA THR A 201 -1.11 32.17 5.96
C THR A 201 -0.43 32.03 4.59
N ARG A 202 -1.13 31.56 3.55
CA ARG A 202 -0.48 31.29 2.26
C ARG A 202 -0.30 32.54 1.40
N SER A 203 0.95 32.78 1.01
CA SER A 203 1.29 33.35 -0.29
C SER A 203 1.25 32.23 -1.33
N TYR A 204 0.59 32.47 -2.46
CA TYR A 204 0.65 31.55 -3.60
C TYR A 204 1.92 31.83 -4.40
N ILE A 205 2.50 30.79 -4.99
CA ILE A 205 3.56 30.90 -5.99
C ILE A 205 3.14 30.11 -7.22
N ASP A 206 3.46 30.62 -8.38
CA ASP A 206 3.22 29.94 -9.65
C ASP A 206 4.39 29.00 -9.95
N VAL A 207 4.08 27.71 -10.18
CA VAL A 207 5.09 26.66 -10.41
C VAL A 207 4.82 25.99 -11.74
N ALA A 208 5.82 25.96 -12.62
CA ALA A 208 5.80 25.17 -13.84
C ALA A 208 6.60 23.86 -13.67
N VAL A 209 6.08 22.75 -14.21
CA VAL A 209 6.74 21.44 -14.20
C VAL A 209 7.01 20.98 -15.63
N ILE A 210 8.27 20.80 -15.99
CA ILE A 210 8.74 20.45 -17.34
C ILE A 210 8.78 18.93 -17.51
N GLN A 211 7.82 18.39 -18.25
CA GLN A 211 7.76 16.97 -18.57
C GLN A 211 8.28 16.69 -19.99
N THR A 212 9.55 16.36 -20.12
CA THR A 212 10.23 16.15 -21.42
C THR A 212 9.74 14.93 -22.20
N ASN A 213 9.11 13.98 -21.50
CA ASN A 213 8.59 12.73 -22.05
C ASN A 213 9.64 11.90 -22.83
N VAL A 214 10.88 11.84 -22.31
CA VAL A 214 11.95 11.02 -22.90
C VAL A 214 11.58 9.54 -22.84
N PRO A 215 11.60 8.80 -23.97
CA PRO A 215 11.27 7.37 -24.00
C PRO A 215 12.12 6.54 -23.06
N GLN A 216 11.52 5.55 -22.39
CA GLN A 216 12.22 4.68 -21.43
C GLN A 216 13.39 3.91 -22.08
N SER A 217 13.27 3.50 -23.34
CA SER A 217 14.34 2.84 -24.09
C SER A 217 15.58 3.71 -24.26
N ASN A 218 15.41 5.03 -24.39
CA ASN A 218 16.53 5.97 -24.43
C ASN A 218 17.20 6.11 -23.07
N LYS A 219 16.47 5.95 -21.95
CA LYS A 219 17.06 6.05 -20.61
C LYS A 219 17.92 4.83 -20.23
N VAL A 220 17.54 3.64 -20.72
CA VAL A 220 18.26 2.38 -20.42
C VAL A 220 19.51 2.22 -21.30
N ALA A 221 19.47 2.69 -22.55
CA ALA A 221 20.58 2.63 -23.49
C ALA A 221 20.77 3.99 -24.19
N TRP A 222 21.18 4.99 -23.42
CA TRP A 222 21.27 6.37 -23.88
C TRP A 222 22.49 6.57 -24.77
N SER A 223 22.28 6.74 -26.07
CA SER A 223 23.36 7.17 -26.96
C SER A 223 23.71 8.63 -26.69
N TRP A 224 24.97 9.00 -26.93
CA TRP A 224 25.44 10.36 -26.78
C TRP A 224 24.59 11.36 -27.57
N GLU A 225 24.25 11.05 -28.82
CA GLU A 225 23.47 11.92 -29.70
C GLU A 225 22.05 12.14 -29.16
N LYS A 226 21.39 11.08 -28.69
CA LYS A 226 20.06 11.16 -28.08
C LYS A 226 20.10 11.97 -26.79
N GLN A 227 21.16 11.83 -26.00
CA GLN A 227 21.35 12.61 -24.78
C GLN A 227 21.43 14.11 -25.08
N GLN A 228 22.19 14.51 -26.10
CA GLN A 228 22.25 15.91 -26.52
C GLN A 228 20.88 16.44 -26.97
N ILE A 229 20.12 15.65 -27.75
CA ILE A 229 18.77 16.04 -28.20
C ILE A 229 17.81 16.17 -27.01
N ASP A 230 17.78 15.19 -26.11
CA ASP A 230 16.89 15.16 -24.96
C ASP A 230 17.18 16.30 -23.96
N VAL A 231 18.46 16.61 -23.73
CA VAL A 231 18.90 17.75 -22.90
C VAL A 231 18.56 19.07 -23.57
N SER A 232 18.82 19.22 -24.88
CA SER A 232 18.45 20.42 -25.63
C SER A 232 16.94 20.66 -25.55
N LYS A 233 16.13 19.62 -25.74
CA LYS A 233 14.66 19.71 -25.61
C LYS A 233 14.23 20.14 -24.21
N ALA A 234 14.88 19.63 -23.16
CA ALA A 234 14.62 20.05 -21.79
C ALA A 234 14.92 21.54 -21.58
N MET A 235 16.05 22.01 -22.11
CA MET A 235 16.44 23.42 -22.08
C MET A 235 15.44 24.29 -22.85
N ASP A 236 15.05 23.89 -24.06
CA ASP A 236 14.11 24.64 -24.90
C ASP A 236 12.74 24.81 -24.22
N LEU A 237 12.21 23.73 -23.61
CA LEU A 237 10.96 23.79 -22.85
C LEU A 237 11.09 24.70 -21.63
N THR A 238 12.23 24.68 -20.94
CA THR A 238 12.50 25.53 -19.79
C THR A 238 12.57 27.00 -20.20
N TYR A 239 13.32 27.32 -21.27
CA TYR A 239 13.43 28.68 -21.79
C TYR A 239 12.10 29.21 -22.30
N LYS A 240 11.29 28.36 -22.94
CA LYS A 240 9.96 28.75 -23.40
C LYS A 240 9.13 29.32 -22.25
N VAL A 241 9.11 28.64 -21.10
CA VAL A 241 8.37 29.08 -19.91
C VAL A 241 9.04 30.26 -19.21
N ALA A 242 10.37 30.26 -19.11
CA ALA A 242 11.11 31.32 -18.42
C ALA A 242 11.04 32.69 -19.12
N LEU A 243 10.72 32.71 -20.43
CA LEU A 243 10.63 33.89 -21.26
C LEU A 243 9.18 34.36 -21.49
N GLU A 244 8.18 33.70 -20.92
CA GLU A 244 6.80 34.16 -20.94
C GLU A 244 6.67 35.48 -20.13
N GLU A 245 5.78 36.38 -20.57
CA GLU A 245 5.54 37.64 -19.86
C GLU A 245 5.02 37.39 -18.43
N ASP A 246 4.19 36.35 -18.28
CA ASP A 246 3.65 35.86 -17.02
C ASP A 246 4.43 34.61 -16.56
N LYS A 247 5.73 34.78 -16.33
CA LYS A 247 6.62 33.67 -15.95
C LYS A 247 6.30 33.16 -14.53
N PRO A 248 6.44 31.84 -14.28
CA PRO A 248 6.26 31.29 -12.94
C PRO A 248 7.36 31.73 -11.98
N ASP A 249 7.07 31.69 -10.68
CA ASP A 249 8.04 31.90 -9.61
C ASP A 249 9.07 30.76 -9.53
N LEU A 250 8.69 29.55 -9.95
CA LEU A 250 9.53 28.35 -9.93
C LEU A 250 9.30 27.47 -11.16
N ILE A 251 10.39 26.94 -11.73
CA ILE A 251 10.37 25.92 -12.78
C ILE A 251 11.07 24.66 -12.27
N ILE A 252 10.41 23.51 -12.41
CA ILE A 252 10.87 22.17 -12.00
C ILE A 252 11.03 21.28 -13.22
#